data_AF-A0A387FUT7-F1
#
_entry.id   AF-A0A387FUT7-F1
#
_cell.length_a   1.000
_cell.length_b   1.000
_cell.length_c   1.000
_cell.angle_alpha   90.00
_cell.angle_beta   90.00
_cell.angle_gamma   90.00
#
_symmetry.space_group_name_H-M   'P 1'
#
loop_
_entity.id
_entity.type
_entity.pdbx_description
1 polymer ?
#
loop_
_entity_poly.entity_id
_entity_poly.type
_entity_poly.pdbx_seq_one_letter_code
_entity_poly.pdbx_strand_id
1 'polypeptide(L)'
;MTLAGAVLSGGTVKVDAAKGIVIESRQDIASYDEKTQSASLSVGPGAKGSVVSGGYNQGTITGDYANVSQQSGIFAGSGGYQVTTDGTIELVGGFIGSTADPANNDLTASQILYSNIDNSMSASSTSYGVSLIGPGIPIPVVAQPAKQSDSGTTLATITPGNWNLTNQQQDLSGLNTDASKANAQVDPFNIDKLRAQQQSAAALS
;
A
#
# COMPACT_ATOMS: atom_id res chain seq x y z
N MET A 1 -1.83 27.23 -4.89
CA MET A 1 -0.58 26.45 -4.97
C MET A 1 -0.95 24.97 -4.92
N THR A 2 -0.21 24.09 -5.59
CA THR A 2 -0.50 22.65 -5.59
C THR A 2 0.79 21.84 -5.39
N LEU A 3 0.76 20.88 -4.47
CA LEU A 3 1.81 19.91 -4.18
C LEU A 3 1.24 18.50 -4.40
N ALA A 4 1.37 17.96 -5.63
CA ALA A 4 0.87 16.64 -5.98
C ALA A 4 2.04 15.69 -6.24
N GLY A 5 2.31 14.76 -5.33
CA GLY A 5 3.54 13.97 -5.32
C GLY A 5 4.81 14.78 -4.98
N ALA A 6 4.65 15.99 -4.40
CA ALA A 6 5.74 16.94 -4.18
C ALA A 6 5.92 17.28 -2.69
N VAL A 7 7.17 17.53 -2.31
CA VAL A 7 7.55 17.89 -0.94
C VAL A 7 8.24 19.24 -0.93
N LEU A 8 7.77 20.12 -0.05
CA LEU A 8 8.45 21.36 0.31
C LEU A 8 9.05 21.20 1.71
N SER A 9 10.36 21.31 1.86
CA SER A 9 11.03 21.12 3.14
C SER A 9 12.09 22.19 3.44
N GLY A 10 12.34 22.42 4.73
CA GLY A 10 13.32 23.41 5.20
C GLY A 10 13.30 23.57 6.71
N GLY A 11 14.33 24.24 7.28
CA GLY A 11 14.40 24.48 8.74
C GLY A 11 13.20 25.30 9.26
N THR A 12 12.83 26.34 8.53
CA THR A 12 11.54 27.04 8.61
C THR A 12 10.94 27.05 7.22
N VAL A 13 9.64 26.81 7.09
CA VAL A 13 8.95 26.91 5.79
C VAL A 13 7.90 28.01 5.86
N LYS A 14 7.94 28.94 4.90
CA LYS A 14 6.92 29.98 4.76
C LYS A 14 6.23 29.83 3.41
N VAL A 15 4.91 29.77 3.43
CA VAL A 15 4.08 29.62 2.24
C VAL A 15 3.01 30.69 2.26
N ASP A 16 2.92 31.46 1.18
CA ASP A 16 1.86 32.42 0.94
C ASP A 16 1.20 32.06 -0.41
N ALA A 17 -0.11 31.83 -0.39
CA ALA A 17 -0.87 31.48 -1.58
C ALA A 17 -2.23 32.19 -1.64
N ALA A 18 -2.42 33.08 -2.61
CA ALA A 18 -3.63 33.89 -2.74
C ALA A 18 -4.92 33.12 -3.10
N LYS A 19 -4.84 31.87 -3.60
CA LYS A 19 -6.00 31.11 -4.14
C LYS A 19 -6.17 29.72 -3.54
N GLY A 20 -5.72 29.49 -2.31
CA GLY A 20 -5.76 28.16 -1.71
C GLY A 20 -4.50 27.33 -1.98
N ILE A 21 -4.42 26.22 -1.26
CA ILE A 21 -3.32 25.26 -1.29
C ILE A 21 -3.93 23.87 -1.42
N VAL A 22 -3.46 23.07 -2.37
CA VAL A 22 -3.84 21.66 -2.53
C VAL A 22 -2.60 20.81 -2.31
N ILE A 23 -2.68 19.82 -1.41
CA ILE A 23 -1.61 18.87 -1.13
C ILE A 23 -2.16 17.46 -1.30
N GLU A 24 -1.65 16.75 -2.29
CA GLU A 24 -2.15 15.45 -2.70
C GLU A 24 -1.01 14.44 -2.75
N SER A 25 -1.06 13.49 -1.82
CA SER A 25 -0.18 12.33 -1.85
C SER A 25 -0.58 11.37 -2.97
N ARG A 26 0.41 10.78 -3.64
CA ARG A 26 0.17 9.85 -4.75
C ARG A 26 0.40 8.43 -4.29
N GLN A 27 -0.50 7.53 -4.71
CA GLN A 27 -0.32 6.09 -4.54
C GLN A 27 0.50 5.53 -5.70
N ASP A 28 1.44 4.67 -5.35
CA ASP A 28 2.06 3.75 -6.27
C ASP A 28 1.14 2.54 -6.43
N ILE A 29 0.72 2.26 -7.66
CA ILE A 29 -0.22 1.18 -7.98
C ILE A 29 0.53 0.12 -8.81
N ALA A 30 0.42 -1.14 -8.42
CA ALA A 30 0.93 -2.28 -9.16
C ALA A 30 -0.07 -3.42 -9.16
N SER A 31 -0.14 -4.17 -10.26
CA SER A 31 -0.95 -5.38 -10.37
C SER A 31 -0.12 -6.51 -10.99
N TYR A 32 -0.43 -7.74 -10.61
CA TYR A 32 0.28 -8.95 -10.98
C TYR A 32 -0.74 -10.02 -11.41
N ASP A 33 -0.50 -10.64 -12.56
CA ASP A 33 -1.24 -11.81 -13.04
C ASP A 33 -0.24 -12.76 -13.70
N GLU A 34 -0.06 -13.94 -13.12
CA GLU A 34 0.81 -14.98 -13.65
C GLU A 34 0.05 -16.30 -13.74
N LYS A 35 0.20 -16.98 -14.87
CA LYS A 35 -0.25 -18.36 -15.06
C LYS A 35 0.96 -19.28 -15.07
N THR A 36 1.00 -20.23 -14.14
CA THR A 36 2.04 -21.23 -14.04
C THR A 36 1.55 -22.54 -14.63
N GLN A 37 2.43 -23.24 -15.35
CA GLN A 37 2.18 -24.58 -15.87
C GLN A 37 3.42 -25.42 -15.57
N SER A 38 3.22 -26.65 -15.12
CA SER A 38 4.31 -27.58 -14.85
C SER A 38 3.89 -29.00 -15.18
N ALA A 39 4.84 -29.78 -15.71
CA ALA A 39 4.68 -31.20 -15.97
C ALA A 39 5.82 -31.94 -15.27
N SER A 40 5.51 -33.03 -14.59
CA SER A 40 6.47 -33.86 -13.87
C SER A 40 6.42 -35.29 -14.37
N LEU A 41 7.56 -35.96 -14.37
CA LEU A 41 7.72 -37.38 -14.67
C LEU A 41 8.76 -37.94 -13.69
N SER A 42 8.37 -38.99 -12.96
CA SER A 42 9.21 -39.63 -11.94
C SER A 42 9.22 -41.15 -12.14
N VAL A 43 10.36 -41.76 -11.87
CA VAL A 43 10.57 -43.21 -11.96
C VAL A 43 11.15 -43.69 -10.64
N GLY A 44 10.46 -44.63 -9.99
CA GLY A 44 10.84 -45.14 -8.67
C GLY A 44 10.82 -46.67 -8.59
N PRO A 45 11.54 -47.28 -7.64
CA PRO A 45 11.45 -48.72 -7.38
C PRO A 45 10.11 -49.07 -6.71
N GLY A 46 9.39 -50.04 -7.26
CA GLY A 46 8.14 -50.55 -6.71
C GLY A 46 8.20 -52.04 -6.37
N ALA A 47 7.21 -52.50 -5.60
CA ALA A 47 7.11 -53.89 -5.13
C ALA A 47 7.08 -54.96 -6.26
N LYS A 48 6.81 -54.56 -7.52
CA LYS A 48 6.80 -55.42 -8.72
C LYS A 48 7.51 -54.78 -9.92
N GLY A 49 8.65 -54.12 -9.70
CA GLY A 49 9.44 -53.44 -10.75
C GLY A 49 9.36 -51.91 -10.68
N SER A 50 9.91 -51.22 -11.67
CA SER A 50 9.91 -49.74 -11.73
C SER A 50 8.50 -49.19 -11.94
N VAL A 51 8.10 -48.23 -11.12
CA VAL A 51 6.84 -47.48 -11.26
C VAL A 51 7.16 -46.16 -11.94
N VAL A 52 6.39 -45.82 -12.96
CA VAL A 52 6.44 -44.50 -13.61
C VAL A 52 5.21 -43.72 -13.16
N SER A 53 5.43 -42.51 -12.66
CA SER A 53 4.37 -41.57 -12.31
C SER A 53 4.59 -40.26 -13.06
N GLY A 54 3.51 -39.55 -13.36
CA GLY A 54 3.61 -38.26 -14.03
C GLY A 54 2.41 -37.39 -13.72
N GLY A 55 2.60 -36.07 -13.78
CA GLY A 55 1.54 -35.13 -13.45
C GLY A 55 1.60 -33.88 -14.29
N TYR A 56 0.45 -33.24 -14.44
CA TYR A 56 0.32 -31.92 -15.04
C TYR A 56 -0.39 -31.00 -14.04
N ASN A 57 0.18 -29.82 -13.81
CA ASN A 57 -0.36 -28.83 -12.90
C ASN A 57 -0.44 -27.47 -13.59
N GLN A 58 -1.55 -26.78 -13.37
CA GLN A 58 -1.75 -25.40 -13.76
C GLN A 58 -2.09 -24.57 -12.53
N GLY A 59 -1.58 -23.35 -12.48
CA GLY A 59 -1.88 -22.42 -11.41
C GLY A 59 -1.99 -20.99 -11.89
N THR A 60 -2.58 -20.16 -11.04
CA THR A 60 -2.70 -18.73 -11.24
C THR A 60 -2.27 -18.02 -9.96
N ILE A 61 -1.49 -16.96 -10.11
CA ILE A 61 -1.13 -16.04 -9.02
C ILE A 61 -1.59 -14.66 -9.45
N THR A 62 -2.42 -14.02 -8.62
CA THR A 62 -2.85 -12.63 -8.82
C THR A 62 -2.43 -11.78 -7.64
N GLY A 63 -2.20 -10.49 -7.86
CA GLY A 63 -1.98 -9.54 -6.78
C GLY A 63 -2.21 -8.09 -7.21
N ASP A 64 -2.73 -7.29 -6.29
CA ASP A 64 -2.99 -5.87 -6.44
C ASP A 64 -2.35 -5.11 -5.27
N TYR A 65 -1.76 -3.97 -5.58
CA TYR A 65 -1.05 -3.12 -4.64
C TYR A 65 -1.36 -1.66 -4.93
N ALA A 66 -1.72 -0.89 -3.90
CA ALA A 66 -1.89 0.55 -3.95
C ALA A 66 -1.40 1.15 -2.63
N ASN A 67 -0.32 1.92 -2.65
CA ASN A 67 0.29 2.44 -1.42
C ASN A 67 0.92 3.82 -1.63
N VAL A 68 0.78 4.71 -0.64
CA VAL A 68 1.54 5.97 -0.62
C VAL A 68 2.94 5.73 -0.04
N SER A 69 3.92 5.58 -0.93
CA SER A 69 5.33 5.44 -0.54
C SER A 69 5.93 6.73 0.03
N GLN A 70 5.42 7.89 -0.37
CA GLN A 70 5.87 9.19 0.14
C GLN A 70 4.71 10.18 0.18
N GLN A 71 4.46 10.77 1.35
CA GLN A 71 3.46 11.82 1.49
C GLN A 71 3.91 13.11 0.80
N SER A 72 2.98 13.76 0.11
CA SER A 72 3.16 15.12 -0.35
C SER A 72 2.88 16.09 0.77
N GLY A 73 3.60 17.20 0.81
CA GLY A 73 3.44 18.11 1.93
C GLY A 73 4.50 19.14 2.16
N ILE A 74 4.29 19.86 3.25
CA ILE A 74 5.18 20.85 3.82
C ILE A 74 5.81 20.24 5.07
N PHE A 75 7.12 20.07 5.06
CA PHE A 75 7.91 19.46 6.13
C PHE A 75 8.92 20.48 6.67
N ALA A 76 8.53 21.16 7.74
CA ALA A 76 9.40 22.12 8.42
C ALA A 76 10.25 21.47 9.53
N GLY A 77 11.43 22.03 9.77
CA GLY A 77 12.31 21.65 10.86
C GLY A 77 11.91 22.29 12.19
N SER A 78 12.91 22.49 13.05
CA SER A 78 12.75 23.10 14.37
C SER A 78 12.37 24.59 14.34
N GLY A 79 12.41 25.22 13.15
CA GLY A 79 12.03 26.61 12.96
C GLY A 79 10.56 26.81 12.57
N GLY A 80 9.76 25.74 12.50
CA GLY A 80 8.31 25.79 12.35
C GLY A 80 7.83 26.13 10.94
N TYR A 81 6.51 26.14 10.76
CA TYR A 81 5.87 26.55 9.51
C TYR A 81 5.03 27.82 9.69
N GLN A 82 4.97 28.63 8.62
CA GLN A 82 4.03 29.73 8.48
C GLN A 82 3.30 29.56 7.14
N VAL A 83 2.04 29.14 7.18
CA VAL A 83 1.23 28.89 5.98
C VAL A 83 0.06 29.87 5.97
N THR A 84 0.00 30.72 4.95
CA THR A 84 -1.05 31.72 4.78
C THR A 84 -1.71 31.58 3.43
N THR A 85 -3.04 31.54 3.41
CA THR A 85 -3.84 31.56 2.19
C THR A 85 -5.20 32.20 2.44
N ASP A 86 -5.69 32.97 1.47
CA ASP A 86 -7.05 33.51 1.52
C ASP A 86 -8.13 32.46 1.16
N GLY A 87 -7.70 31.35 0.56
CA GLY A 87 -8.56 30.24 0.13
C GLY A 87 -8.55 29.02 1.05
N THR A 88 -9.04 27.91 0.50
CA THR A 88 -9.06 26.59 1.15
C THR A 88 -7.68 25.92 1.13
N ILE A 89 -7.32 25.24 2.21
CA ILE A 89 -6.25 24.23 2.23
C ILE A 89 -6.91 22.87 2.07
N GLU A 90 -6.59 22.14 1.01
CA GLU A 90 -7.09 20.80 0.76
C GLU A 90 -5.97 19.77 0.91
N LEU A 91 -6.19 18.77 1.76
CA LEU A 91 -5.23 17.71 2.09
C LEU A 91 -5.80 16.35 1.71
N VAL A 92 -5.24 15.71 0.68
CA VAL A 92 -5.58 14.34 0.28
C VAL A 92 -4.40 13.45 0.66
N GLY A 93 -4.48 12.82 1.83
CA GLY A 93 -3.35 12.13 2.47
C GLY A 93 -2.11 13.03 2.64
N GLY A 94 -2.31 14.35 2.60
CA GLY A 94 -1.25 15.37 2.59
C GLY A 94 -0.74 15.71 3.98
N PHE A 95 0.49 16.20 4.05
CA PHE A 95 1.18 16.54 5.30
C PHE A 95 1.50 18.04 5.38
N ILE A 96 1.17 18.69 6.48
CA ILE A 96 1.71 20.01 6.84
C ILE A 96 2.20 19.91 8.28
N GLY A 97 3.52 19.91 8.46
CA GLY A 97 4.01 19.76 9.82
C GLY A 97 5.41 20.25 10.03
N SER A 98 5.75 20.39 11.30
CA SER A 98 7.11 20.68 11.72
C SER A 98 7.56 19.82 12.88
N THR A 99 8.86 19.86 13.15
CA THR A 99 9.47 19.32 14.38
C THR A 99 9.65 20.39 15.47
N ALA A 100 9.18 21.61 15.22
CA ALA A 100 9.23 22.72 16.16
C ALA A 100 8.16 22.61 17.24
N ASP A 101 8.31 23.40 18.30
CA ASP A 101 7.23 23.63 19.25
C ASP A 101 5.99 24.21 18.54
N PRO A 102 4.75 23.79 18.90
CA PRO A 102 3.51 24.31 18.30
C PRO A 102 3.40 25.83 18.28
N ALA A 103 4.05 26.54 19.20
CA ALA A 103 4.06 28.01 19.21
C ALA A 103 4.75 28.63 17.97
N ASN A 104 5.59 27.88 17.25
CA ASN A 104 6.28 28.33 16.03
C ASN A 104 5.55 27.91 14.74
N ASN A 105 4.36 27.32 14.87
CA ASN A 105 3.56 26.81 13.79
C ASN A 105 2.32 27.69 13.63
N ASP A 106 2.24 28.45 12.55
CA ASP A 106 1.11 29.32 12.25
C ASP A 106 0.46 28.89 10.93
N LEU A 107 -0.86 28.72 10.95
CA LEU A 107 -1.65 28.41 9.76
C LEU A 107 -2.84 29.37 9.70
N THR A 108 -2.95 30.13 8.62
CA THR A 108 -4.09 30.99 8.31
C THR A 108 -4.70 30.56 7.00
N ALA A 109 -5.99 30.22 7.02
CA ALA A 109 -6.74 29.81 5.84
C ALA A 109 -8.22 30.20 5.96
N SER A 110 -8.96 30.14 4.85
CA SER A 110 -10.41 30.23 4.95
C SER A 110 -11.00 28.98 5.61
N GLN A 111 -10.59 27.81 5.13
CA GLN A 111 -11.00 26.52 5.65
C GLN A 111 -9.93 25.46 5.32
N ILE A 112 -9.96 24.36 6.05
CA ILE A 112 -9.21 23.14 5.79
C ILE A 112 -10.21 22.07 5.36
N LEU A 113 -9.95 21.47 4.21
CA LEU A 113 -10.58 20.24 3.76
C LEU A 113 -9.57 19.12 3.82
N TYR A 114 -9.98 17.94 4.29
CA TYR A 114 -9.08 16.80 4.37
C TYR A 114 -9.78 15.48 4.04
N SER A 115 -9.01 14.58 3.45
CA SER A 115 -9.35 13.19 3.19
C SER A 115 -8.11 12.30 3.37
N ASN A 116 -8.34 11.07 3.81
CA ASN A 116 -7.29 10.07 3.95
C ASN A 116 -7.17 9.23 2.67
N ILE A 117 -6.03 8.58 2.48
CA ILE A 117 -5.82 7.64 1.38
C ILE A 117 -5.68 6.24 1.98
N ASP A 118 -6.54 5.32 1.56
CA ASP A 118 -6.46 3.92 1.97
C ASP A 118 -5.42 3.18 1.13
N ASN A 119 -4.42 2.64 1.82
CA ASN A 119 -3.40 1.78 1.25
C ASN A 119 -3.86 0.33 1.34
N SER A 120 -3.63 -0.44 0.28
CA SER A 120 -4.04 -1.83 0.21
C SER A 120 -3.03 -2.69 -0.54
N MET A 121 -2.89 -3.90 -0.05
CA MET A 121 -2.17 -4.97 -0.70
C MET A 121 -3.03 -6.23 -0.63
N SER A 122 -3.22 -6.90 -1.76
CA SER A 122 -3.83 -8.22 -1.78
C SER A 122 -3.16 -9.12 -2.80
N ALA A 123 -2.97 -10.38 -2.47
CA ALA A 123 -2.41 -11.36 -3.38
C ALA A 123 -2.98 -12.74 -3.10
N SER A 124 -3.16 -13.53 -4.15
CA SER A 124 -3.73 -14.86 -4.05
C SER A 124 -3.09 -15.82 -5.03
N SER A 125 -2.98 -17.09 -4.64
CA SER A 125 -2.54 -18.16 -5.52
C SER A 125 -3.50 -19.34 -5.47
N THR A 126 -3.84 -19.89 -6.63
CA THR A 126 -4.64 -21.11 -6.77
C THR A 126 -3.93 -22.05 -7.73
N SER A 127 -3.99 -23.37 -7.50
CA SER A 127 -3.55 -24.35 -8.50
C SER A 127 -4.37 -25.63 -8.47
N TYR A 128 -4.47 -26.21 -9.66
CA TYR A 128 -5.17 -27.45 -9.94
C TYR A 128 -4.29 -28.31 -10.86
N GLY A 129 -4.29 -29.62 -10.64
CA GLY A 129 -3.55 -30.56 -11.47
C GLY A 129 -4.14 -31.95 -11.45
N VAL A 130 -3.52 -32.82 -12.23
CA VAL A 130 -3.83 -34.24 -12.31
C VAL A 130 -2.52 -35.01 -12.21
N SER A 131 -2.47 -35.97 -11.28
CA SER A 131 -1.35 -36.91 -11.10
C SER A 131 -1.77 -38.31 -11.57
N LEU A 132 -0.85 -39.03 -12.21
CA LEU A 132 -1.00 -40.39 -12.69
C LEU A 132 -0.13 -41.30 -11.81
N ILE A 133 -0.77 -42.17 -11.01
CA ILE A 133 -0.06 -43.16 -10.18
C ILE A 133 -0.20 -44.57 -10.77
N GLY A 134 0.89 -45.34 -10.72
CA GLY A 134 0.90 -46.75 -11.09
C GLY A 134 0.47 -47.00 -12.55
N PRO A 135 -0.47 -47.92 -12.83
CA PRO A 135 -0.87 -48.28 -14.21
C PRO A 135 -1.69 -47.18 -14.93
N GLY A 136 -1.51 -45.90 -14.57
CA GLY A 136 -2.14 -44.76 -15.22
C GLY A 136 -3.46 -44.31 -14.58
N ILE A 137 -3.66 -44.50 -13.27
CA ILE A 137 -4.87 -44.02 -12.59
C ILE A 137 -4.77 -42.51 -12.39
N PRO A 138 -5.69 -41.69 -12.96
CA PRO A 138 -5.69 -40.25 -12.77
C PRO A 138 -6.31 -39.86 -11.42
N ILE A 139 -5.59 -39.03 -10.67
CA ILE A 139 -6.05 -38.45 -9.41
C ILE A 139 -5.98 -36.93 -9.53
N PRO A 140 -7.09 -36.20 -9.30
CA PRO A 140 -7.07 -34.75 -9.24
C PRO A 140 -6.30 -34.28 -8.01
N VAL A 141 -5.41 -33.32 -8.19
CA VAL A 141 -4.64 -32.67 -7.13
C VAL A 141 -5.05 -31.21 -7.10
N VAL A 142 -5.54 -30.73 -5.95
CA VAL A 142 -5.88 -29.33 -5.76
C VAL A 142 -5.02 -28.80 -4.63
N ALA A 143 -4.26 -27.74 -4.90
CA ALA A 143 -3.52 -27.08 -3.85
C ALA A 143 -4.46 -26.23 -3.00
N GLN A 144 -4.17 -26.15 -1.71
CA GLN A 144 -4.85 -25.18 -0.86
C GLN A 144 -4.48 -23.77 -1.35
N PRO A 145 -5.47 -22.91 -1.66
CA PRO A 145 -5.18 -21.56 -2.10
C PRO A 145 -4.50 -20.78 -0.97
N ALA A 146 -3.50 -19.98 -1.32
CA ALA A 146 -2.89 -19.03 -0.40
C ALA A 146 -3.42 -17.63 -0.69
N LYS A 147 -3.67 -16.88 0.38
CA LYS A 147 -4.06 -15.47 0.30
C LYS A 147 -3.23 -14.67 1.28
N GLN A 148 -2.78 -13.51 0.84
CA GLN A 148 -2.15 -12.50 1.68
C GLN A 148 -2.86 -11.19 1.41
N SER A 149 -3.17 -10.45 2.47
CA SER A 149 -3.72 -9.11 2.36
C SER A 149 -3.16 -8.26 3.49
N ASP A 150 -2.92 -7.00 3.18
CA ASP A 150 -2.54 -5.99 4.15
C ASP A 150 -3.22 -4.66 3.82
N SER A 151 -3.44 -3.84 4.83
CA SER A 151 -4.14 -2.56 4.69
C SER A 151 -3.54 -1.53 5.63
N GLY A 152 -3.44 -0.31 5.14
CA GLY A 152 -2.95 0.84 5.89
C GLY A 152 -3.69 2.08 5.46
N THR A 153 -3.42 3.19 6.13
CA THR A 153 -4.04 4.47 5.77
C THR A 153 -3.00 5.57 5.87
N THR A 154 -2.93 6.38 4.83
CA THR A 154 -2.20 7.63 4.80
C THR A 154 -3.14 8.72 5.27
N LEU A 155 -2.89 9.25 6.47
CA LEU A 155 -3.75 10.25 7.08
C LEU A 155 -3.36 11.64 6.58
N ALA A 156 -4.35 12.45 6.23
CA ALA A 156 -4.13 13.88 6.13
C ALA A 156 -3.73 14.41 7.51
N THR A 157 -2.58 15.08 7.58
CA THR A 157 -1.94 15.40 8.85
C THR A 157 -1.53 16.87 8.89
N ILE A 158 -1.94 17.57 9.95
CA ILE A 158 -1.41 18.89 10.30
C ILE A 158 -0.91 18.86 11.74
N THR A 159 0.39 19.07 11.97
CA THR A 159 0.92 19.08 13.35
C THR A 159 0.34 20.26 14.15
N PRO A 160 0.31 20.19 15.49
CA PRO A 160 -0.29 21.24 16.30
C PRO A 160 0.37 22.60 16.08
N GLY A 161 -0.44 23.66 16.16
CA GLY A 161 -0.02 25.05 16.03
C GLY A 161 -1.18 26.02 16.20
N ASN A 162 -0.91 27.29 15.93
CA ASN A 162 -1.93 28.34 15.92
C ASN A 162 -2.67 28.31 14.59
N TRP A 163 -3.92 27.84 14.60
CA TRP A 163 -4.75 27.78 13.40
C TRP A 163 -5.79 28.91 13.43
N ASN A 164 -5.76 29.77 12.43
CA ASN A 164 -6.74 30.84 12.23
C ASN A 164 -7.56 30.52 10.98
N LEU A 165 -8.79 30.05 11.19
CA LEU A 165 -9.70 29.65 10.13
C LEU A 165 -10.93 30.55 10.15
N THR A 166 -11.24 31.18 9.03
CA THR A 166 -12.30 32.20 8.98
C THR A 166 -13.67 31.65 8.61
N ASN A 167 -13.74 30.50 7.93
CA ASN A 167 -14.98 29.89 7.43
C ASN A 167 -14.92 28.36 7.44
N GLN A 168 -14.41 27.77 8.53
CA GLN A 168 -14.29 26.31 8.66
C GLN A 168 -15.67 25.64 8.70
N GLN A 169 -15.92 24.71 7.77
CA GLN A 169 -17.18 23.95 7.67
C GLN A 169 -17.02 22.47 8.01
N GLN A 170 -15.93 21.83 7.55
CA GLN A 170 -15.65 20.42 7.84
C GLN A 170 -15.21 20.26 9.31
N ASP A 171 -15.71 19.23 10.00
CA ASP A 171 -15.19 18.87 11.33
C ASP A 171 -13.75 18.36 11.22
N LEU A 172 -12.85 18.94 12.01
CA LEU A 172 -11.42 18.61 12.04
C LEU A 172 -11.06 17.56 13.09
N SER A 173 -12.03 16.99 13.82
CA SER A 173 -11.78 15.97 14.85
C SER A 173 -11.10 14.71 14.31
N GLY A 174 -11.33 14.38 13.03
CA GLY A 174 -10.69 13.25 12.36
C GLY A 174 -9.40 13.59 11.62
N LEU A 175 -8.96 14.86 11.64
CA LEU A 175 -7.69 15.27 11.07
C LEU A 175 -6.57 14.80 12.00
N ASN A 176 -5.55 14.14 11.44
CA ASN A 176 -4.44 13.68 12.24
C ASN A 176 -3.54 14.85 12.65
N THR A 177 -3.10 14.86 13.90
CA THR A 177 -2.16 15.86 14.42
C THR A 177 -0.83 15.26 14.85
N ASP A 178 -0.70 13.93 14.84
CA ASP A 178 0.52 13.23 15.19
C ASP A 178 1.32 12.88 13.94
N ALA A 179 2.45 13.57 13.73
CA ALA A 179 3.32 13.32 12.58
C ALA A 179 3.80 11.87 12.47
N SER A 180 3.92 11.17 13.61
CA SER A 180 4.38 9.78 13.66
C SER A 180 3.36 8.79 13.09
N LYS A 181 2.08 9.19 13.02
CA LYS A 181 0.97 8.37 12.51
C LYS A 181 0.52 8.78 11.10
N ALA A 182 1.22 9.72 10.48
CA ALA A 182 0.78 10.35 9.23
C ALA A 182 0.71 9.37 8.05
N ASN A 183 1.61 8.38 8.00
CA ASN A 183 1.65 7.39 6.93
C ASN A 183 1.79 5.97 7.48
N ALA A 184 0.70 5.19 7.46
CA ALA A 184 0.76 3.75 7.64
C ALA A 184 0.85 3.07 6.27
N GLN A 185 2.07 2.72 5.87
CA GLN A 185 2.36 2.06 4.60
C GLN A 185 2.04 0.57 4.68
N VAL A 186 1.73 -0.01 3.52
CA VAL A 186 1.65 -1.46 3.33
C VAL A 186 2.82 -1.95 2.50
N ASP A 187 3.42 -3.06 2.93
CA ASP A 187 4.51 -3.69 2.19
C ASP A 187 3.97 -4.38 0.91
N PRO A 188 4.78 -4.42 -0.17
CA PRO A 188 4.41 -5.12 -1.38
C PRO A 188 4.26 -6.63 -1.15
N PHE A 189 3.43 -7.27 -1.97
CA PHE A 189 3.21 -8.71 -1.91
C PHE A 189 4.47 -9.52 -2.25
N ASN A 190 4.63 -10.66 -1.58
CA ASN A 190 5.74 -11.58 -1.82
C ASN A 190 5.30 -12.72 -2.75
N ILE A 191 5.49 -12.51 -4.06
CA ILE A 191 5.15 -13.49 -5.09
C ILE A 191 5.95 -14.79 -4.90
N ASP A 192 7.21 -14.73 -4.49
CA ASP A 192 8.04 -15.93 -4.32
C ASP A 192 7.51 -16.84 -3.22
N LYS A 193 7.00 -16.25 -2.13
CA LYS A 193 6.32 -16.99 -1.06
C LYS A 193 5.05 -17.67 -1.55
N LEU A 194 4.22 -16.97 -2.34
CA LEU A 194 3.00 -17.54 -2.93
C LEU A 194 3.33 -18.67 -3.92
N ARG A 195 4.38 -18.49 -4.73
CA ARG A 195 4.88 -19.51 -5.66
C ARG A 195 5.39 -20.74 -4.93
N ALA A 196 6.15 -20.56 -3.84
CA ALA A 196 6.64 -21.68 -3.03
C ALA A 196 5.50 -22.50 -2.40
N GLN A 197 4.45 -21.82 -1.90
CA GLN A 197 3.25 -22.51 -1.40
C GLN A 197 2.54 -23.29 -2.50
N GLN A 198 2.41 -22.72 -3.70
CA GLN A 198 1.84 -23.40 -4.87
C GLN A 198 2.66 -24.65 -5.28
N GLN A 199 3.99 -24.55 -5.27
CA GLN A 199 4.88 -25.66 -5.65
C GLN A 199 4.93 -26.77 -4.60
N SER A 200 4.87 -26.44 -3.31
CA SER A 200 4.86 -27.44 -2.23
C SER A 200 3.64 -28.38 -2.30
N ALA A 201 2.48 -27.85 -2.74
CA ALA A 201 1.28 -28.65 -2.95
C ALA A 201 1.38 -29.58 -4.18
N ALA A 202 2.14 -29.21 -5.21
CA ALA A 202 2.39 -30.04 -6.39
C ALA A 202 3.43 -31.16 -6.14
N ALA A 203 4.25 -31.04 -5.09
CA ALA A 203 5.29 -32.00 -4.74
C ALA A 203 4.84 -33.11 -3.76
N LEU A 204 3.65 -32.98 -3.17
CA LEU A 204 3.08 -33.91 -2.18
C LEU A 204 2.19 -35.01 -2.77
N SER A 205 2.06 -35.09 -4.11
CA SER A 205 1.24 -36.09 -4.82
C SER A 205 2.06 -37.13 -5.58
#